data_AF-A0A058Z9T5-F1
#
_entry.id   AF-A0A058Z9T5-F1
#
_cell.length_a   1.000
_cell.length_b   1.000
_cell.length_c   1.000
_cell.angle_alpha   90.00
_cell.angle_beta   90.00
_cell.angle_gamma   90.00
#
_symmetry.space_group_name_H-M   'P 1'
#
loop_
_entity.id
_entity.type
_entity.pdbx_description
1 polymer ?
#
loop_
_entity_poly.entity_id
_entity_poly.type
_entity_poly.pdbx_seq_one_letter_code
_entity_poly.pdbx_strand_id
1 'polypeptide(L)'
;MVSYEKIISDIQKQLDKSEMLDKISKKTGLQKIHLFGAGVALILLSLLTSLAGLVTSLVGFVYPAYASFKAIESKETEDDKLWLTYWVVYAFFSTIEYFISFILLLFPGYFFIKLVFLVYLFSPWTHGSVMIYDKILSPFLRKHEHRVDAALNQAAATAKSTAVKTTQYVASATIAATAEE
;
A
#
# COMPACT_ATOMS: atom_id res chain seq x y z
N MET A 1 13.24 39.35 -19.29
CA MET A 1 11.82 39.77 -19.21
C MET A 1 11.00 39.29 -20.41
N VAL A 2 11.41 39.56 -21.66
CA VAL A 2 10.64 39.23 -22.88
C VAL A 2 10.28 37.74 -23.06
N SER A 3 11.12 36.80 -22.62
CA SER A 3 10.84 35.36 -22.76
C SER A 3 9.71 34.88 -21.87
N TYR A 4 9.49 35.49 -20.70
CA TYR A 4 8.46 35.06 -19.74
C TYR A 4 7.07 35.50 -20.20
N GLU A 5 6.94 36.76 -20.64
CA GLU A 5 5.69 37.29 -21.18
C GLU A 5 5.23 36.54 -22.43
N LYS A 6 6.19 36.15 -23.28
CA LYS A 6 5.90 35.33 -24.47
C LYS A 6 5.30 33.97 -24.09
N ILE A 7 5.88 33.29 -23.09
CA ILE A 7 5.37 31.99 -22.61
C ILE A 7 3.95 32.13 -22.03
N ILE A 8 3.70 33.16 -21.22
CA ILE A 8 2.36 33.39 -20.65
C ILE A 8 1.33 33.68 -21.75
N SER A 9 1.69 34.49 -22.74
CA SER A 9 0.85 34.81 -23.89
C SER A 9 0.50 33.56 -24.71
N ASP A 10 1.50 32.71 -25.01
CA ASP A 10 1.30 31.47 -25.74
C ASP A 10 0.40 30.49 -24.96
N ILE A 11 0.57 30.39 -23.63
CA ILE A 11 -0.28 29.58 -22.76
C ILE A 11 -1.71 30.12 -22.74
N GLN A 12 -1.92 31.42 -22.55
CA GLN A 12 -3.27 32.03 -22.58
C GLN A 12 -3.99 31.73 -23.89
N LYS A 13 -3.29 31.86 -25.02
CA LYS A 13 -3.85 31.57 -26.35
C LYS A 13 -4.29 30.11 -26.52
N GLN A 14 -3.61 29.16 -25.87
CA GLN A 14 -4.02 27.75 -25.86
C GLN A 14 -5.17 27.50 -24.88
N LEU A 15 -5.16 28.15 -23.72
CA LEU A 15 -6.23 28.05 -22.72
C LEU A 15 -7.55 28.64 -23.22
N ASP A 16 -7.51 29.68 -24.03
CA ASP A 16 -8.70 30.31 -24.62
C ASP A 16 -9.39 29.48 -25.69
N LYS A 17 -8.71 28.48 -26.25
CA LYS A 17 -9.31 27.51 -27.18
C LYS A 17 -10.15 26.43 -26.49
N SER A 18 -10.10 26.35 -25.15
CA SER A 18 -10.74 25.28 -24.38
C SER A 18 -12.12 25.71 -23.84
N GLU A 19 -13.19 25.16 -24.44
CA GLU A 19 -14.56 25.34 -23.94
C GLU A 19 -14.77 24.83 -22.51
N MET A 20 -13.99 23.82 -22.09
CA MET A 20 -14.06 23.25 -20.74
C MET A 20 -13.56 24.25 -19.69
N LEU A 21 -12.47 24.96 -19.98
CA LEU A 21 -11.93 25.98 -19.09
C LEU A 21 -12.83 27.21 -19.02
N ASP A 22 -13.54 27.55 -20.09
CA ASP A 22 -14.58 28.59 -20.07
C ASP A 22 -15.73 28.25 -19.13
N LYS A 23 -16.22 27.01 -19.16
CA LYS A 23 -17.30 26.56 -18.26
C LYS A 23 -16.85 26.59 -16.79
N ILE A 24 -15.62 26.17 -16.51
CA ILE A 24 -15.07 26.14 -15.14
C ILE A 24 -14.75 27.55 -14.64
N SER A 25 -14.15 28.40 -15.47
CA SER A 25 -13.86 29.80 -15.16
C SER A 25 -15.14 30.60 -14.88
N LYS A 26 -16.20 30.43 -15.70
CA LYS A 26 -17.51 31.07 -15.44
C LYS A 26 -18.17 30.62 -14.15
N LYS A 27 -17.99 29.36 -13.73
CA LYS A 27 -18.54 28.83 -12.47
C LYS A 27 -17.75 29.25 -11.24
N THR A 28 -16.44 29.43 -11.36
CA THR A 28 -15.54 29.70 -10.22
C THR A 28 -15.11 31.15 -10.10
N GLY A 29 -15.29 31.97 -11.16
CA GLY A 29 -14.84 33.36 -11.22
C GLY A 29 -13.32 33.51 -11.35
N LEU A 30 -12.56 32.41 -11.45
CA LEU A 30 -11.10 32.42 -11.53
C LEU A 30 -10.61 32.48 -12.99
N GLN A 31 -9.49 33.18 -13.20
CA GLN A 31 -8.85 33.24 -14.53
C GLN A 31 -8.30 31.86 -14.94
N LYS A 32 -8.43 31.52 -16.23
CA LYS A 32 -7.99 30.24 -16.80
C LYS A 32 -6.52 29.91 -16.52
N ILE A 33 -5.66 30.92 -16.49
CA ILE A 33 -4.21 30.77 -16.22
C ILE A 33 -3.94 30.27 -14.79
N HIS A 34 -4.68 30.77 -13.79
CA HIS A 34 -4.56 30.32 -12.41
C HIS A 34 -5.13 28.91 -12.23
N LEU A 35 -6.24 28.60 -12.91
CA LEU A 35 -6.81 27.24 -12.92
C LEU A 35 -5.84 26.23 -13.54
N PHE A 36 -5.21 26.58 -14.66
CA PHE A 36 -4.20 25.74 -15.30
C PHE A 36 -2.95 25.59 -14.43
N GLY A 37 -2.44 26.69 -13.89
CA GLY A 37 -1.30 26.67 -12.96
C GLY A 37 -1.58 25.84 -11.71
N ALA A 38 -2.77 25.96 -11.11
CA ALA A 38 -3.19 25.14 -9.99
C ALA A 38 -3.31 23.65 -10.38
N GLY A 39 -3.85 23.34 -11.55
CA GLY A 39 -3.90 21.97 -12.07
C GLY A 39 -2.52 21.36 -12.26
N VAL A 40 -1.59 22.09 -12.88
CA VAL A 40 -0.19 21.65 -13.05
C VAL A 40 0.49 21.48 -11.70
N ALA A 41 0.31 22.43 -10.76
CA ALA A 41 0.86 22.33 -9.42
C ALA A 41 0.32 21.11 -8.65
N LEU A 42 -0.99 20.82 -8.75
CA LEU A 42 -1.59 19.62 -8.15
C LEU A 42 -1.07 18.32 -8.77
N ILE A 43 -0.86 18.29 -10.09
CA ILE A 43 -0.26 17.14 -10.78
C ILE A 43 1.19 16.93 -10.33
N LEU A 44 1.99 17.99 -10.26
CA LEU A 44 3.38 17.92 -9.79
C LEU A 44 3.45 17.47 -8.33
N LEU A 45 2.57 17.98 -7.47
CA LEU A 45 2.48 17.57 -6.08
C LEU A 45 2.10 16.09 -5.95
N SER A 46 1.11 15.62 -6.72
CA SER A 46 0.70 14.23 -6.77
C SER A 46 1.83 13.30 -7.24
N LEU A 47 2.56 13.68 -8.29
CA LEU A 47 3.73 12.95 -8.78
C LEU A 47 4.83 12.85 -7.72
N LEU A 48 5.12 13.94 -7.01
CA LEU A 48 6.12 13.96 -5.94
C LEU A 48 5.73 13.03 -4.79
N THR A 49 4.47 13.07 -4.36
CA THR A 49 3.96 12.17 -3.30
C THR A 49 3.98 10.71 -3.73
N SER A 50 3.69 10.42 -5.01
CA SER A 50 3.73 9.07 -5.56
C SER A 50 5.15 8.51 -5.57
N LEU A 51 6.13 9.32 -6.00
CA LEU A 51 7.53 8.91 -6.00
C LEU A 51 8.07 8.68 -4.58
N ALA A 52 7.74 9.58 -3.64
CA ALA A 52 8.07 9.40 -2.23
C ALA A 52 7.44 8.11 -1.67
N GLY A 53 6.17 7.85 -1.99
CA GLY A 53 5.46 6.62 -1.62
C GLY A 53 6.15 5.36 -2.14
N LEU A 54 6.60 5.37 -3.41
CA LEU A 54 7.37 4.27 -3.99
C LEU A 54 8.69 4.04 -3.26
N VAL A 55 9.47 5.08 -3.00
CA VAL A 55 10.74 4.97 -2.28
C VAL A 55 10.53 4.39 -0.88
N THR A 56 9.56 4.91 -0.12
CA THR A 56 9.27 4.39 1.22
C THR A 56 8.81 2.93 1.20
N SER A 57 8.01 2.54 0.21
CA SER A 57 7.57 1.15 0.03
C SER A 57 8.74 0.22 -0.32
N LEU A 58 9.63 0.66 -1.20
CA LEU A 58 10.82 -0.12 -1.57
C LEU A 58 11.75 -0.30 -0.37
N VAL A 59 12.00 0.75 0.41
CA VAL A 59 12.83 0.66 1.62
C VAL A 59 12.17 -0.25 2.66
N GLY A 60 10.87 -0.09 2.90
CA GLY A 60 10.12 -0.91 3.86
C GLY A 60 9.96 -2.37 3.45
N PHE A 61 10.14 -2.70 2.17
CA PHE A 61 9.93 -4.06 1.66
C PHE A 61 11.24 -4.75 1.25
N VAL A 62 12.03 -4.12 0.38
CA VAL A 62 13.21 -4.73 -0.25
C VAL A 62 14.34 -4.93 0.75
N TYR A 63 14.64 -3.93 1.59
CA TYR A 63 15.72 -4.06 2.56
C TYR A 63 15.42 -5.14 3.62
N PRO A 64 14.26 -5.13 4.31
CA PRO A 64 13.90 -6.19 5.24
C PRO A 64 13.76 -7.56 4.58
N ALA A 65 13.32 -7.64 3.33
CA ALA A 65 13.27 -8.91 2.60
C ALA A 65 14.67 -9.49 2.34
N TYR A 66 15.62 -8.67 1.91
CA TYR A 66 17.01 -9.11 1.74
C TYR A 66 17.65 -9.52 3.08
N ALA A 67 17.39 -8.77 4.14
CA ALA A 67 17.90 -9.10 5.46
C ALA A 67 17.24 -10.37 6.04
N SER A 68 15.94 -10.59 5.80
CA SER A 68 15.24 -11.84 6.13
C SER A 68 15.85 -13.03 5.39
N PHE A 69 16.18 -12.87 4.09
CA PHE A 69 16.88 -13.91 3.33
C PHE A 69 18.23 -14.28 3.96
N LYS A 70 19.03 -13.27 4.34
CA LYS A 70 20.29 -13.54 5.05
C LYS A 70 20.09 -14.21 6.41
N ALA A 71 19.06 -13.83 7.15
CA ALA A 71 18.76 -14.45 8.45
C ALA A 71 18.44 -15.94 8.29
N ILE A 72 17.62 -16.28 7.30
CA ILE A 72 17.25 -17.67 6.98
C ILE A 72 18.47 -18.52 6.58
N GLU A 73 19.46 -17.94 5.89
CA GLU A 73 20.69 -18.65 5.53
C GLU A 73 21.70 -18.74 6.69
N SER A 74 21.53 -17.94 7.73
CA SER A 74 22.42 -17.93 8.90
C SER A 74 22.09 -19.09 9.85
N LYS A 75 23.02 -19.44 10.74
CA LYS A 75 22.79 -20.43 11.81
C LYS A 75 22.17 -19.82 13.07
N GLU A 76 22.11 -18.49 13.15
CA GLU A 76 21.69 -17.75 14.33
C GLU A 76 20.18 -17.51 14.30
N THR A 77 19.45 -17.98 15.31
CA THR A 77 17.98 -17.91 15.34
C THR A 77 17.41 -16.61 15.91
N GLU A 78 18.25 -15.73 16.45
CA GLU A 78 17.79 -14.47 17.05
C GLU A 78 17.34 -13.46 15.99
N ASP A 79 18.03 -13.45 14.85
CA ASP A 79 17.69 -12.57 13.72
C ASP A 79 16.33 -12.93 13.10
N ASP A 80 15.99 -14.22 13.04
CA ASP A 80 14.71 -14.72 12.51
C ASP A 80 13.51 -14.13 13.26
N LYS A 81 13.59 -14.09 14.60
CA LYS A 81 12.53 -13.52 15.44
C LYS A 81 12.37 -12.03 15.17
N LEU A 82 13.47 -11.29 15.03
CA LEU A 82 13.44 -9.85 14.75
C LEU A 82 12.73 -9.57 13.43
N TRP A 83 13.06 -10.29 12.37
CA TRP A 83 12.45 -10.09 11.05
C TRP A 83 10.98 -10.52 11.01
N LEU A 84 10.62 -11.65 11.63
CA LEU A 84 9.22 -12.07 11.74
C LEU A 84 8.38 -11.05 12.52
N THR A 85 8.91 -10.55 13.63
CA THR A 85 8.25 -9.50 14.42
C THR A 85 8.12 -8.20 13.63
N TYR A 86 9.14 -7.81 12.86
CA TYR A 86 9.05 -6.69 11.92
C TYR A 86 7.87 -6.84 10.96
N TRP A 87 7.73 -7.99 10.29
CA TRP A 87 6.67 -8.23 9.32
C TRP A 87 5.27 -8.16 9.95
N VAL A 88 5.11 -8.70 11.16
CA VAL A 88 3.83 -8.63 11.89
C VAL A 88 3.47 -7.19 12.25
N VAL A 89 4.43 -6.42 12.77
CA VAL A 89 4.23 -5.01 13.11
C VAL A 89 3.95 -4.18 11.85
N TYR A 90 4.73 -4.38 10.79
CA TYR A 90 4.55 -3.73 9.50
C TYR A 90 3.17 -3.98 8.91
N ALA A 91 2.68 -5.23 8.93
CA ALA A 91 1.37 -5.59 8.42
C ALA A 91 0.23 -4.92 9.22
N PHE A 92 0.36 -4.84 10.54
CA PHE A 92 -0.63 -4.17 11.39
C PHE A 92 -0.72 -2.66 11.09
N PHE A 93 0.43 -1.98 11.04
CA PHE A 93 0.46 -0.54 10.73
C PHE A 93 0.04 -0.25 9.30
N SER A 94 0.45 -1.06 8.33
CA SER A 94 0.03 -0.90 6.93
C SER A 94 -1.49 -1.05 6.77
N THR A 95 -2.09 -1.94 7.55
CA THR A 95 -3.55 -2.13 7.58
C THR A 95 -4.25 -0.88 8.12
N ILE A 96 -3.79 -0.34 9.27
CA ILE A 96 -4.34 0.90 9.84
C ILE A 96 -4.15 2.06 8.86
N GLU A 97 -2.94 2.19 8.31
CA GLU A 97 -2.58 3.22 7.33
C GLU A 97 -3.54 3.22 6.14
N TYR A 98 -3.90 2.04 5.63
CA TYR A 98 -4.87 1.93 4.54
C TYR A 98 -6.21 2.58 4.90
N PHE A 99 -6.73 2.34 6.11
CA PHE A 99 -7.99 2.93 6.57
C PHE A 99 -7.92 4.45 6.77
N ILE A 100 -6.77 4.99 7.20
CA ILE A 100 -6.60 6.43 7.44
C ILE A 100 -5.93 7.17 6.28
N SER A 101 -5.68 6.49 5.16
CA SER A 101 -4.93 6.99 4.00
C SER A 101 -5.43 8.32 3.45
N PHE A 102 -6.75 8.52 3.44
CA PHE A 102 -7.39 9.78 3.02
C PHE A 102 -6.96 10.97 3.89
N ILE A 103 -6.83 10.76 5.21
CA ILE A 103 -6.41 11.80 6.16
C ILE A 103 -4.91 12.04 6.04
N LEU A 104 -4.12 10.99 5.82
CA LEU A 104 -2.67 11.07 5.69
C LEU A 104 -2.22 11.80 4.42
N LEU A 105 -3.00 11.73 3.34
CA LEU A 105 -2.73 12.46 2.10
C LEU A 105 -2.86 13.99 2.26
N LEU A 106 -3.61 14.45 3.26
CA LEU A 106 -3.73 15.87 3.61
C LEU A 106 -2.51 16.39 4.38
N PHE A 107 -1.70 15.52 4.99
CA PHE A 107 -0.59 15.92 5.85
C PHE A 107 0.74 16.03 5.08
N PRO A 108 1.26 17.25 4.82
CA PRO A 108 2.53 17.43 4.12
C PRO A 108 3.69 16.94 5.00
N GLY A 109 4.39 15.90 4.56
CA GLY A 109 5.51 15.29 5.30
C GLY A 109 5.23 13.88 5.83
N TYR A 110 4.04 13.33 5.59
CA TYR A 110 3.69 11.98 6.00
C TYR A 110 4.71 10.91 5.56
N PHE A 111 5.13 10.93 4.29
CA PHE A 111 6.10 9.97 3.78
C PHE A 111 7.46 10.02 4.48
N PHE A 112 7.89 11.20 4.95
CA PHE A 112 9.13 11.32 5.71
C PHE A 112 8.98 10.66 7.10
N ILE A 113 7.87 10.93 7.78
CA ILE A 113 7.55 10.29 9.06
C ILE A 113 7.46 8.77 8.89
N LYS A 114 6.78 8.30 7.84
CA LYS A 114 6.68 6.88 7.51
C LYS A 114 8.05 6.26 7.29
N LEU A 115 8.94 6.93 6.55
CA LEU A 115 10.30 6.45 6.32
C LEU A 115 11.09 6.32 7.62
N VAL A 116 11.07 7.36 8.47
CA VAL A 116 11.73 7.32 9.78
C VAL A 116 11.17 6.20 10.66
N PHE A 117 9.84 6.04 10.65
CA PHE A 117 9.16 4.96 11.37
C PHE A 117 9.58 3.58 10.87
N LEU A 118 9.66 3.36 9.56
CA LEU A 118 10.14 2.10 8.98
C LEU A 118 11.59 1.81 9.38
N VAL A 119 12.47 2.81 9.27
CA VAL A 119 13.87 2.69 9.71
C VAL A 119 13.95 2.34 11.18
N TYR A 120 13.12 2.95 12.02
CA TYR A 120 13.05 2.62 13.44
C TYR A 120 12.59 1.16 13.69
N LEU A 121 11.67 0.63 12.88
CA LEU A 121 11.17 -0.74 13.02
C LEU A 121 12.22 -1.81 12.65
N PHE A 122 12.99 -1.61 11.58
CA PHE A 122 13.99 -2.60 11.15
C PHE A 122 15.41 -2.33 11.70
N SER A 123 15.60 -1.25 12.47
CA SER A 123 16.90 -0.93 13.05
C SER A 123 17.30 -1.96 14.11
N PRO A 124 18.45 -2.66 13.93
CA PRO A 124 18.93 -3.66 14.88
C PRO A 124 19.44 -3.03 16.19
N TRP A 125 19.67 -1.71 16.22
CA TRP A 125 20.14 -1.01 17.42
C TRP A 125 19.00 -0.72 18.41
N THR A 126 17.80 -0.43 17.91
CA THR A 126 16.65 -0.01 18.73
C THR A 126 15.68 -1.13 19.04
N HIS A 127 15.72 -2.25 18.30
CA HIS A 127 14.75 -3.35 18.42
C HIS A 127 13.30 -2.86 18.41
N GLY A 128 13.02 -1.83 17.58
CA GLY A 128 11.76 -1.08 17.62
C GLY A 128 10.54 -1.94 17.33
N SER A 129 10.66 -2.89 16.40
CA SER A 129 9.62 -3.87 16.10
C SER A 129 9.28 -4.76 17.30
N VAL A 130 10.30 -5.28 18.00
CA VAL A 130 10.14 -6.16 19.17
C VAL A 130 9.41 -5.44 20.29
N MET A 131 9.81 -4.20 20.61
CA MET A 131 9.15 -3.42 21.65
C MET A 131 7.67 -3.16 21.35
N ILE A 132 7.33 -2.82 20.11
CA ILE A 132 5.95 -2.55 19.72
C ILE A 132 5.13 -3.85 19.73
N TYR A 133 5.73 -4.95 19.28
CA TYR A 133 5.09 -6.25 19.31
C TYR A 133 4.75 -6.68 20.74
N ASP A 134 5.72 -6.67 21.65
CA ASP A 134 5.50 -7.14 23.02
C ASP A 134 4.49 -6.28 23.78
N LYS A 135 4.52 -4.96 23.59
CA LYS A 135 3.65 -4.04 24.33
C LYS A 135 2.24 -3.92 23.77
N ILE A 136 2.08 -3.97 22.46
CA ILE A 136 0.81 -3.61 21.79
C ILE A 136 0.21 -4.81 21.05
N LEU A 137 0.97 -5.43 20.15
CA LEU A 137 0.39 -6.46 19.27
C LEU A 137 0.21 -7.80 19.96
N SER A 138 1.15 -8.26 20.77
CA SER A 138 1.08 -9.54 21.49
C SER A 138 -0.21 -9.70 22.32
N PRO A 139 -0.59 -8.75 23.20
CA PRO A 139 -1.85 -8.87 23.96
C PRO A 139 -3.08 -8.74 23.05
N PHE A 140 -3.02 -7.94 21.98
CA PHE A 140 -4.12 -7.80 21.04
C PHE A 140 -4.35 -9.07 20.21
N LEU A 141 -3.28 -9.68 19.69
CA LEU A 141 -3.32 -10.88 18.87
C LEU A 141 -3.76 -12.09 19.69
N ARG A 142 -3.19 -12.32 20.89
CA ARG A 142 -3.58 -13.43 21.77
C ARG A 142 -5.07 -13.40 22.14
N LYS A 143 -5.65 -12.21 22.29
CA LYS A 143 -7.08 -12.05 22.58
C LYS A 143 -7.98 -12.50 21.41
N HIS A 144 -7.49 -12.40 20.17
CA HIS A 144 -8.27 -12.68 18.96
C HIS A 144 -7.84 -13.96 18.23
N GLU A 145 -6.71 -14.56 18.63
CA GLU A 145 -6.10 -15.76 18.05
C GLU A 145 -7.13 -16.88 17.84
N HIS A 146 -7.87 -17.26 18.89
CA HIS A 146 -8.88 -18.33 18.81
C HIS A 146 -9.98 -18.05 17.78
N ARG A 147 -10.37 -16.78 17.58
CA ARG A 147 -11.39 -16.42 16.57
C ARG A 147 -10.82 -16.48 15.17
N VAL A 148 -9.58 -16.03 14.99
CA VAL A 148 -8.86 -16.08 13.71
C VAL A 148 -8.61 -17.54 13.31
N ASP A 149 -8.13 -18.37 14.23
CA ASP A 149 -7.88 -19.79 14.01
C ASP A 149 -9.15 -20.56 13.66
N ALA A 150 -10.25 -20.29 14.37
CA ALA A 150 -11.53 -20.90 14.05
C ALA A 150 -12.01 -20.53 12.64
N ALA A 151 -11.88 -19.25 12.25
CA ALA A 151 -12.26 -18.78 10.93
C ALA A 151 -11.37 -19.37 9.81
N LEU A 152 -10.05 -19.43 10.05
CA LEU A 152 -9.09 -20.03 9.11
C LEU A 152 -9.34 -21.52 8.92
N ASN A 153 -9.56 -22.26 10.01
CA ASN A 153 -9.85 -23.69 9.96
C ASN A 153 -11.17 -23.97 9.22
N GLN A 154 -12.20 -23.14 9.46
CA GLN A 154 -13.46 -23.26 8.74
C GLN A 154 -13.29 -22.98 7.24
N ALA A 155 -12.59 -21.90 6.87
CA ALA A 155 -12.30 -21.57 5.47
C ALA A 155 -11.51 -22.69 4.77
N ALA A 156 -10.49 -23.24 5.45
CA ALA A 156 -9.69 -24.34 4.93
C ALA A 156 -10.52 -25.63 4.76
N ALA A 157 -11.39 -25.94 5.71
CA ALA A 157 -12.29 -27.09 5.63
C ALA A 157 -13.30 -26.93 4.48
N THR A 158 -13.89 -25.75 4.32
CA THR A 158 -14.80 -25.44 3.20
C THR A 158 -14.06 -25.58 1.87
N ALA A 159 -12.88 -24.99 1.72
CA ALA A 159 -12.08 -25.08 0.50
C ALA A 159 -11.75 -26.54 0.12
N LYS A 160 -11.29 -27.35 1.08
CA LYS A 160 -11.04 -28.79 0.87
C LYS A 160 -12.31 -29.54 0.45
N SER A 161 -13.42 -29.28 1.13
CA SER A 161 -14.69 -29.96 0.83
C SER A 161 -15.23 -29.60 -0.56
N THR A 162 -15.07 -28.35 -1.00
CA THR A 162 -15.47 -27.90 -2.34
C THR A 162 -14.57 -28.54 -3.40
N ALA A 163 -13.25 -28.54 -3.20
CA ALA A 163 -12.32 -29.18 -4.13
C ALA A 163 -12.65 -30.68 -4.31
N VAL A 164 -12.89 -31.41 -3.21
CA VAL A 164 -13.26 -32.83 -3.24
C VAL A 164 -14.59 -33.04 -3.97
N LYS A 165 -15.62 -32.24 -3.67
CA LYS A 165 -16.93 -32.33 -4.35
C LYS A 165 -16.81 -32.07 -5.85
N THR A 166 -16.01 -31.07 -6.25
CA THR A 166 -15.75 -30.79 -7.66
C THR A 166 -15.04 -31.95 -8.33
N THR A 167 -13.97 -32.49 -7.74
CA THR A 167 -13.27 -33.66 -8.30
C THR A 167 -14.19 -34.88 -8.41
N GLN A 168 -15.03 -35.12 -7.41
CA GLN A 168 -15.96 -36.24 -7.39
C GLN A 168 -17.09 -36.08 -8.43
N TYR A 169 -17.62 -34.86 -8.60
CA TYR A 169 -18.59 -34.54 -9.64
C TYR A 169 -18.01 -34.73 -11.05
N VAL A 170 -16.80 -34.21 -11.29
CA VAL A 170 -16.11 -34.34 -12.58
C VAL A 170 -15.81 -35.81 -12.90
N ALA A 171 -15.31 -36.58 -11.93
CA ALA A 171 -15.08 -38.02 -12.09
C ALA A 171 -16.37 -38.78 -12.42
N SER A 172 -17.48 -38.47 -11.72
CA SER A 172 -18.78 -39.09 -12.00
C SER A 172 -19.35 -38.71 -13.37
N ALA A 173 -19.16 -37.47 -13.82
CA ALA A 173 -19.61 -37.02 -15.14
C ALA A 173 -18.79 -37.63 -16.28
N THR A 174 -17.47 -37.80 -16.09
CA THR A 174 -16.61 -38.47 -17.08
C THR A 174 -16.97 -39.96 -17.21
N ILE A 175 -17.22 -40.65 -16.10
CA ILE A 175 -17.63 -42.07 -16.12
C ILE A 175 -18.98 -42.23 -16.83
N ALA A 176 -19.94 -41.32 -16.58
CA ALA A 176 -21.23 -41.34 -17.25
C ALA A 176 -21.11 -41.09 -18.77
N ALA A 177 -20.27 -40.13 -19.19
CA ALA A 177 -20.04 -39.84 -20.60
C ALA A 177 -19.36 -40.99 -21.37
N THR A 178 -18.47 -41.75 -20.72
CA THR A 178 -17.80 -42.93 -21.33
C THR A 178 -18.67 -44.19 -21.36
N ALA A 179 -19.81 -44.20 -20.67
CA ALA A 179 -20.73 -45.35 -20.63
C ALA A 179 -21.85 -45.28 -21.68
N GLU A 180 -21.99 -44.14 -22.37
CA GLU A 180 -22.97 -43.92 -23.45
C GLU A 180 -22.38 -44.07 -24.88
N GLU A 181 -21.05 -44.27 -25.01
CA GLU A 181 -20.37 -44.70 -26.26
C GLU A 181 -20.25 -46.23 -26.36
#